data_AF-A0A946DY00-F1
#
_entry.id   AF-A0A946DY00-F1
#
_cell.length_a   1.000
_cell.length_b   1.000
_cell.length_c   1.000
_cell.angle_alpha   90.00
_cell.angle_beta   90.00
_cell.angle_gamma   90.00
#
_symmetry.space_group_name_H-M   'P 1'
#
loop_
_entity.id
_entity.type
_entity.pdbx_description
1 polymer ?
#
loop_
_entity_poly.entity_id
_entity_poly.type
_entity_poly.pdbx_seq_one_letter_code
_entity_poly.pdbx_strand_id
1 'polypeptide(L)'
;PEELAILSRDVKSAWEALGRVDYGLKSSEKSSTIFRRSIYVVADMAAGDVVTRENVRVIRPGYGLAPKHLPEILGRKVRQSVARGTALQFDLLEQGA
;
A
#
# COMPACT_ATOMS: atom_id res chain seq x y z
N PRO A 1 3.97 13.96 -50.09
CA PRO A 1 4.27 12.51 -50.08
C PRO A 1 5.14 12.06 -48.89
N GLU A 2 6.03 12.92 -48.39
CA GLU A 2 7.00 12.60 -47.33
C GLU A 2 6.37 12.52 -45.92
N GLU A 3 5.44 13.43 -45.59
CA GLU A 3 4.78 13.47 -44.27
C GLU A 3 3.92 12.24 -43.99
N LEU A 4 3.31 11.62 -45.02
CA LEU A 4 2.53 10.39 -44.88
C LEU A 4 3.42 9.19 -44.51
N ALA A 5 4.66 9.16 -45.03
CA ALA A 5 5.61 8.08 -44.76
C ALA A 5 6.17 8.14 -43.33
N ILE A 6 6.35 9.37 -42.80
CA ILE A 6 6.74 9.61 -41.41
C ILE A 6 5.61 9.14 -40.48
N LEU A 7 4.36 9.52 -40.77
CA LEU A 7 3.20 9.10 -39.98
C LEU A 7 3.08 7.56 -39.92
N SER A 8 3.23 6.85 -41.04
CA SER A 8 3.19 5.38 -41.03
C SER A 8 4.34 4.75 -40.23
N ARG A 9 5.54 5.35 -40.21
CA ARG A 9 6.65 4.89 -39.37
C ARG A 9 6.40 5.12 -37.88
N ASP A 10 5.86 6.27 -37.52
CA ASP A 10 5.59 6.62 -36.13
C ASP A 10 4.47 5.75 -35.55
N VAL A 11 3.42 5.48 -36.34
CA VAL A 11 2.33 4.57 -35.94
C VAL A 11 2.85 3.14 -35.75
N LYS A 12 3.75 2.66 -36.61
CA LYS A 12 4.35 1.32 -36.48
C LYS A 12 5.25 1.23 -35.24
N SER A 13 6.02 2.29 -34.96
CA SER A 13 6.88 2.36 -33.76
C SER A 13 6.05 2.40 -32.48
N ALA A 14 4.94 3.13 -32.48
CA ALA A 14 3.99 3.15 -31.35
C ALA A 14 3.32 1.79 -31.13
N TRP A 15 3.03 1.06 -32.21
CA TRP A 15 2.48 -0.30 -32.14
C TRP A 15 3.50 -1.33 -31.64
N GLU A 16 4.77 -1.22 -32.03
CA GLU A 16 5.85 -2.06 -31.50
C GLU A 16 6.17 -1.74 -30.02
N ALA A 17 6.02 -0.47 -29.61
CA ALA A 17 6.18 -0.02 -28.23
C ALA A 17 5.02 -0.42 -27.29
N LEU A 18 3.85 -0.78 -27.82
CA LEU A 18 2.71 -1.26 -27.03
C LEU A 18 3.01 -2.59 -26.31
N GLY A 19 3.97 -3.37 -26.81
CA GLY A 19 4.48 -4.57 -26.13
C GLY A 19 3.39 -5.62 -25.84
N ARG A 20 3.79 -6.78 -25.31
CA ARG A 20 2.81 -7.76 -24.81
C ARG A 20 2.18 -7.23 -23.53
N VAL A 21 0.85 -7.24 -23.48
CA VAL A 21 0.07 -7.00 -22.25
C VAL A 21 0.33 -8.17 -21.31
N ASP A 22 1.37 -8.01 -20.50
CA ASP A 22 1.69 -8.92 -19.42
C ASP A 22 0.90 -8.47 -18.18
N TYR A 23 -0.14 -9.24 -17.83
CA TYR A 23 -0.86 -9.11 -16.55
C TYR A 23 -0.09 -9.76 -15.39
N GLY A 24 1.16 -10.19 -15.60
CA GLY A 24 2.08 -10.54 -14.53
C GLY A 24 2.66 -9.28 -13.91
N LEU A 25 2.50 -9.12 -12.59
CA LEU A 25 3.03 -8.03 -11.77
C LEU A 25 4.39 -7.54 -12.28
N LYS A 26 4.40 -6.41 -13.00
CA LYS A 26 5.63 -5.78 -13.43
C LYS A 26 6.37 -5.30 -12.19
N SER A 27 7.67 -5.57 -12.14
CA SER A 27 8.58 -5.12 -11.08
C SER A 27 8.53 -3.61 -10.81
N SER A 28 8.04 -2.80 -11.76
CA SER A 28 7.76 -1.38 -11.62
C SER A 28 6.57 -1.05 -10.71
N GLU A 29 5.60 -1.96 -10.53
CA GLU A 29 4.45 -1.75 -9.64
C GLU A 29 4.82 -1.86 -8.15
N LYS A 30 5.96 -2.49 -7.80
CA LYS A 30 6.48 -2.52 -6.43
C LYS A 30 6.78 -1.11 -5.91
N SER A 31 7.20 -0.19 -6.79
CA SER A 31 7.46 1.21 -6.44
C SER A 31 6.18 2.03 -6.28
N SER A 32 5.01 1.51 -6.66
CA SER A 32 3.73 2.18 -6.46
C SER A 32 3.05 1.79 -5.14
N THR A 33 3.44 0.66 -4.55
CA THR A 33 2.92 0.18 -3.26
C THR A 33 3.24 1.15 -2.12
N ILE A 34 4.42 1.80 -2.16
CA ILE A 34 4.82 2.80 -1.17
C ILE A 34 3.90 4.03 -1.13
N PHE A 35 3.18 4.37 -2.21
CA PHE A 35 2.25 5.51 -2.23
C PHE A 35 0.85 5.18 -1.73
N ARG A 36 0.55 3.89 -1.50
CA ARG A 36 -0.74 3.48 -0.95
C ARG A 36 -0.85 3.95 0.50
N ARG A 37 -2.06 4.32 0.91
CA ARG A 37 -2.34 4.62 2.32
C ARG A 37 -2.29 3.30 3.10
N SER A 38 -1.71 3.32 4.28
CA SER A 38 -1.74 2.19 5.23
C SER A 38 -1.91 2.69 6.67
N ILE A 39 -2.21 1.78 7.58
CA ILE A 39 -2.52 2.09 8.98
C ILE A 39 -1.22 2.16 9.78
N TYR A 40 -1.03 3.27 10.48
CA TYR A 40 0.08 3.51 11.39
C TYR A 40 -0.41 3.85 12.77
N VAL A 41 0.41 3.49 13.75
CA VAL A 41 0.26 3.92 15.14
C VAL A 41 0.70 5.38 15.27
N VAL A 42 -0.13 6.23 15.86
CA VAL A 42 0.12 7.67 16.03
C VAL A 42 0.34 8.10 17.48
N ALA A 43 0.17 7.19 18.43
CA ALA A 43 0.47 7.36 19.85
C ALA A 43 1.18 6.11 20.35
N ASP A 44 2.10 6.23 21.30
CA ASP A 44 2.75 5.06 21.89
C ASP A 44 1.71 4.17 22.58
N MET A 45 1.80 2.86 22.34
CA MET A 45 0.91 1.84 22.90
C MET A 45 1.74 0.81 23.67
N ALA A 46 1.31 0.43 24.86
CA ALA A 46 1.89 -0.65 25.63
C ALA A 46 1.26 -2.00 25.27
N ALA A 47 1.93 -3.11 25.59
CA ALA A 47 1.36 -4.44 25.41
C ALA A 47 0.03 -4.57 26.16
N GLY A 48 -1.02 -5.04 25.48
CA GLY A 48 -2.38 -5.14 26.01
C GLY A 48 -3.27 -3.92 25.73
N ASP A 49 -2.73 -2.82 25.21
CA ASP A 49 -3.52 -1.62 24.89
C ASP A 49 -4.48 -1.86 23.73
N VAL A 50 -5.65 -1.23 23.81
CA VAL A 50 -6.70 -1.33 22.78
C VAL A 50 -6.43 -0.37 21.64
N VAL A 51 -6.54 -0.87 20.41
CA VAL A 51 -6.47 -0.08 19.19
C VAL A 51 -7.74 0.74 19.04
N THR A 52 -7.59 2.06 19.15
CA THR A 52 -8.66 3.05 18.96
C THR A 52 -8.34 3.97 17.78
N ARG A 53 -9.34 4.73 17.29
CA ARG A 53 -9.15 5.72 16.22
C ARG A 53 -8.24 6.89 16.62
N GLU A 54 -7.98 7.06 17.91
CA GLU A 54 -7.06 8.07 18.43
C GLU A 54 -5.61 7.60 18.31
N ASN A 55 -5.37 6.30 18.52
CA ASN A 55 -4.04 5.70 18.54
C ASN A 55 -3.58 5.22 17.16
N VAL A 56 -4.48 5.10 16.18
CA VAL A 56 -4.12 4.74 14.79
C VAL A 56 -4.66 5.73 13.76
N ARG A 57 -3.89 5.95 12.69
CA ARG A 57 -4.32 6.74 11.52
C ARG A 57 -3.90 6.10 10.22
N VAL A 58 -4.66 6.38 9.18
CA VAL A 58 -4.36 5.97 7.80
C VAL A 58 -3.47 7.03 7.14
N ILE A 59 -2.18 6.74 6.99
CA ILE A 59 -1.19 7.64 6.39
C ILE A 59 -0.34 6.92 5.34
N ARG A 60 0.49 7.67 4.60
CA ARG A 60 1.52 7.11 3.71
C ARG A 60 2.84 7.01 4.47
N PRO A 61 3.79 6.13 4.10
CA PRO A 61 3.78 5.21 2.95
C PRO A 61 3.05 3.89 3.21
N GLY A 62 2.80 3.08 2.17
CA GLY A 62 1.99 1.86 2.20
C GLY A 62 2.63 0.61 2.80
N TYR A 63 3.38 0.71 3.90
CA TYR A 63 4.07 -0.44 4.54
C TYR A 63 3.26 -1.18 5.61
N GLY A 64 2.20 -0.57 6.13
CA GLY A 64 1.32 -1.16 7.14
C GLY A 64 0.09 -1.84 6.55
N LEU A 65 -0.88 -2.15 7.41
CA LEU A 65 -2.17 -2.69 7.01
C LEU A 65 -2.93 -1.77 6.06
N ALA A 66 -3.62 -2.35 5.09
CA ALA A 66 -4.49 -1.60 4.21
C ALA A 66 -5.65 -0.95 5.00
N PRO A 67 -6.14 0.25 4.62
CA PRO A 67 -7.18 0.99 5.34
C PRO A 67 -8.49 0.21 5.50
N LYS A 68 -8.75 -0.77 4.62
CA LYS A 68 -9.89 -1.69 4.69
C LYS A 68 -9.92 -2.54 5.97
N HIS A 69 -8.78 -2.78 6.61
CA HIS A 69 -8.68 -3.54 7.85
C HIS A 69 -8.89 -2.68 9.10
N LEU A 70 -8.97 -1.35 8.96
CA LEU A 70 -9.23 -0.45 10.08
C LEU A 70 -10.43 -0.88 10.97
N PRO A 71 -11.62 -1.22 10.42
CA PRO A 71 -12.74 -1.71 11.24
C PRO A 71 -12.46 -3.05 11.93
N GLU A 72 -11.60 -3.90 11.36
CA GLU A 72 -11.28 -5.23 11.89
C GLU A 72 -10.29 -5.17 13.07
N ILE A 73 -9.40 -4.18 13.05
CA ILE A 73 -8.37 -3.98 14.09
C ILE A 73 -8.87 -3.11 15.25
N LEU A 74 -9.88 -2.27 15.03
CA LEU A 74 -10.43 -1.41 16.07
C LEU A 74 -11.05 -2.27 17.18
N GLY A 75 -10.67 -2.00 18.41
CA GLY A 75 -11.07 -2.83 19.56
C GLY A 75 -10.17 -4.03 19.84
N ARG A 76 -9.23 -4.38 18.94
CA ARG A 76 -8.20 -5.40 19.24
C ARG A 76 -7.12 -4.83 20.16
N LYS A 77 -6.41 -5.73 20.84
CA LYS A 77 -5.26 -5.37 21.68
C LYS A 77 -3.95 -5.57 20.94
N VAL A 78 -2.95 -4.76 21.26
CA VAL A 78 -1.58 -4.99 20.79
C VAL A 78 -0.89 -6.05 21.66
N ARG A 79 -0.13 -6.95 21.05
CA ARG A 79 0.58 -8.05 21.74
C ARG A 79 1.86 -7.59 22.44
N GLN A 80 2.41 -6.47 21.99
CA GLN A 80 3.66 -5.90 22.47
C GLN A 80 3.57 -4.37 22.47
N SER A 81 4.53 -3.72 23.11
CA SER A 81 4.65 -2.26 23.02
C SER A 81 4.96 -1.83 21.59
N VAL A 82 4.22 -0.84 21.11
CA VAL A 82 4.36 -0.27 19.77
C VAL A 82 4.57 1.22 19.88
N ALA A 83 5.67 1.71 19.32
CA ALA A 83 5.98 3.14 19.33
C ALA A 83 5.16 3.88 18.26
N ARG A 84 4.93 5.18 18.49
CA ARG A 84 4.39 6.10 17.50
C ARG A 84 5.21 6.07 16.21
N GLY A 85 4.52 6.07 15.08
CA GLY A 85 5.12 6.02 13.74
C GLY A 85 5.35 4.59 13.23
N THR A 86 4.98 3.57 14.01
CA THR A 86 5.11 2.18 13.57
C THR A 86 4.01 1.81 12.59
N ALA A 87 4.38 1.16 11.49
CA ALA A 87 3.45 0.56 10.55
C ALA A 87 2.72 -0.60 11.25
N LEU A 88 1.40 -0.50 11.37
CA LEU A 88 0.64 -1.55 12.05
C LEU A 88 0.60 -2.79 11.15
N GLN A 89 0.80 -3.97 11.74
CA GLN A 89 0.73 -5.27 11.09
C GLN A 89 -0.13 -6.21 11.94
N PHE A 90 -0.74 -7.22 11.33
CA PHE A 90 -1.56 -8.20 12.06
C PHE A 90 -0.77 -8.96 13.12
N ASP A 91 0.53 -9.17 12.91
CA ASP A 91 1.41 -9.86 13.85
C ASP A 91 1.58 -9.10 15.18
N LEU A 92 1.38 -7.78 15.16
CA LEU A 92 1.42 -6.91 16.35
C LEU A 92 0.12 -6.97 17.15
N LEU A 93 -0.95 -7.54 16.60
CA LEU A 93 -2.29 -7.56 17.19
C LEU A 93 -2.60 -8.94 17.76
N GLU A 94 -3.33 -8.95 18.88
CA GLU A 94 -3.86 -10.20 19.41
C GLU A 94 -4.84 -10.80 18.40
N GLN A 95 -4.72 -12.12 18.19
CA GLN A 95 -5.75 -12.86 17.48
C GLN A 95 -6.97 -12.89 18.39
N GLY A 96 -7.99 -12.11 18.04
CA GLY A 96 -9.30 -12.21 18.67
C GLY A 96 -9.83 -13.62 18.44
N ALA A 97 -10.31 -14.24 19.52
CA ALA A 97 -11.08 -15.48 19.49
C ALA A 97 -12.32 -15.36 18.59
#